data_AF-A0A942KZ13-F1
#
_entry.id   AF-A0A942KZ13-F1
#
_cell.length_a   1.000
_cell.length_b   1.000
_cell.length_c   1.000
_cell.angle_alpha   90.00
_cell.angle_beta   90.00
_cell.angle_gamma   90.00
#
_symmetry.space_group_name_H-M   'P 1'
#
loop_
_entity.id
_entity.type
_entity.pdbx_description
1 polymer ?
#
loop_
_entity_poly.entity_id
_entity_poly.type
_entity_poly.pdbx_seq_one_letter_code
_entity_poly.pdbx_strand_id
1 'polypeptide(L)'
;MRDECMDDEAPKRLSIAEKRALASPLVLSPTEQVRELQVEALRTEGWTDAELPEQTRKKLISLRVDPEVLDFFKAQGPGYQTRMNAVLTAYMQVKKEYGQS
;
A
#
# COMPACT_ATOMS: atom_id res chain seq x y z
N MET A 1 -0.01 39.41 2.09
CA MET A 1 0.02 37.93 1.95
C MET A 1 -0.93 37.59 0.82
N ARG A 2 -0.41 37.06 -0.30
CA ARG A 2 -1.25 36.65 -1.43
C ARG A 2 -1.64 35.19 -1.19
N ASP A 3 -2.94 34.94 -1.15
CA ASP A 3 -3.56 33.62 -1.25
C ASP A 3 -3.05 32.91 -2.51
N GLU A 4 -2.30 31.84 -2.33
CA GLU A 4 -2.11 30.84 -3.37
C GLU A 4 -3.19 29.77 -3.18
N CYS A 5 -4.34 29.98 -3.82
CA CYS A 5 -5.30 28.89 -4.04
C CYS A 5 -4.63 27.89 -4.99
N MET A 6 -4.26 26.72 -4.45
CA MET A 6 -3.92 25.56 -5.25
C MET A 6 -5.19 25.14 -6.01
N ASP A 7 -5.17 25.21 -7.33
CA ASP A 7 -6.23 24.68 -8.17
C ASP A 7 -6.35 23.17 -7.94
N ASP A 8 -7.39 22.75 -7.21
CA ASP A 8 -7.85 21.37 -7.10
C ASP A 8 -8.43 20.93 -8.47
N GLU A 9 -7.57 20.75 -9.46
CA GLU A 9 -7.97 20.12 -10.73
C GLU A 9 -8.22 18.63 -10.47
N ALA A 10 -9.46 18.31 -10.10
CA ALA A 10 -9.90 16.95 -9.86
C ALA A 10 -9.58 16.07 -11.08
N PRO A 11 -9.03 14.85 -10.87
CA PRO A 11 -8.54 14.03 -11.96
C PRO A 11 -9.67 13.69 -12.94
N LYS A 12 -9.49 14.10 -14.20
CA LYS A 12 -10.49 13.95 -15.26
C LYS A 12 -10.89 12.48 -15.43
N ARG A 13 -12.16 12.17 -15.17
CA ARG A 13 -12.70 10.81 -15.36
C ARG A 13 -12.94 10.55 -16.83
N LEU A 14 -11.94 9.97 -17.49
CA LEU A 14 -12.03 9.57 -18.90
C LEU A 14 -13.12 8.51 -19.11
N SER A 15 -13.83 8.62 -20.24
CA SER A 15 -14.82 7.65 -20.69
C SER A 15 -14.19 6.27 -20.93
N ILE A 16 -14.98 5.20 -20.85
CA ILE A 16 -14.53 3.84 -21.20
C ILE A 16 -13.98 3.81 -22.64
N ALA A 17 -14.58 4.58 -23.55
CA ALA A 17 -14.12 4.70 -24.93
C ALA A 17 -12.76 5.40 -25.04
N GLU A 18 -12.54 6.50 -24.31
CA GLU A 18 -11.24 7.19 -24.25
C GLU A 18 -10.15 6.31 -23.65
N LYS A 19 -10.46 5.60 -22.56
CA LYS A 19 -9.52 4.67 -21.92
C LYS A 19 -9.11 3.55 -22.86
N ARG A 20 -10.04 3.03 -23.67
CA ARG A 20 -9.74 2.02 -24.69
C ARG A 20 -8.94 2.58 -25.87
N ALA A 21 -9.21 3.82 -26.29
CA ALA A 21 -8.44 4.49 -27.34
C ALA A 21 -6.97 4.71 -26.91
N LEU A 22 -6.74 5.09 -25.65
CA LEU A 22 -5.40 5.21 -25.06
C LEU A 22 -4.70 3.86 -24.84
N ALA A 23 -5.47 2.78 -24.66
CA ALA A 23 -4.94 1.41 -24.57
C ALA A 23 -4.67 0.77 -25.94
N SER A 24 -4.67 1.55 -27.02
CA SER A 24 -4.21 1.07 -28.32
C SER A 24 -2.77 0.55 -28.20
N PRO A 25 -2.40 -0.56 -28.86
CA PRO A 25 -1.07 -1.12 -28.72
C PRO A 25 -0.05 -0.06 -29.14
N LEU A 26 0.83 0.33 -28.21
CA LEU A 26 1.98 1.16 -28.52
C LEU A 26 2.93 0.31 -29.35
N VAL A 27 2.72 0.31 -30.67
CA VAL A 27 3.64 -0.31 -31.61
C VAL A 27 4.81 0.64 -31.75
N LEU A 28 5.94 0.28 -31.16
CA LEU A 28 7.20 1.00 -31.35
C LEU A 28 7.50 1.02 -32.85
N SER A 29 7.63 2.23 -33.41
CA SER A 29 8.04 2.37 -34.80
C SER A 29 9.50 1.89 -34.93
N PRO A 30 9.89 1.14 -35.97
CA PRO A 30 11.24 0.57 -36.07
C PRO A 30 12.40 1.59 -36.04
N THR A 31 12.13 2.88 -36.22
CA THR A 31 13.13 3.95 -36.15
C THR A 31 13.31 4.59 -34.78
N GLU A 32 12.42 4.31 -33.82
CA GLU A 32 12.62 4.70 -32.42
C GLU A 32 13.54 3.69 -31.75
N GLN A 33 14.84 3.90 -31.93
CA GLN A 33 15.88 3.17 -31.22
C GLN A 33 15.70 3.44 -29.72
N VAL A 34 15.13 2.47 -29.01
CA VAL A 34 15.22 2.40 -27.55
C VAL A 34 16.71 2.41 -27.25
N ARG A 35 17.23 3.49 -26.66
CA ARG A 35 18.59 3.47 -26.14
C ARG A 35 18.59 2.40 -25.04
N GLU A 36 19.16 1.25 -25.34
CA GLU A 36 19.54 0.27 -24.32
C GLU A 36 20.53 0.96 -23.40
N LEU A 37 20.02 1.55 -22.33
CA LEU A 37 20.85 2.00 -21.23
C LEU A 37 21.49 0.73 -20.65
N GLN A 38 22.82 0.66 -20.71
CA GLN A 38 23.60 -0.48 -20.20
C GLN A 38 23.18 -0.80 -18.77
N VAL A 39 22.55 -1.97 -18.60
CA VAL A 39 21.99 -2.47 -17.32
C VAL A 39 23.12 -3.02 -16.41
N GLU A 40 24.31 -2.42 -16.49
CA GLU A 40 25.46 -2.88 -15.72
C GLU A 40 25.52 -2.19 -14.34
N ALA A 41 24.85 -1.04 -14.18
CA ALA A 41 24.76 -0.32 -12.90
C ALA A 41 23.67 -0.87 -11.96
N LEU A 42 22.81 -1.79 -12.42
CA LEU A 42 21.77 -2.44 -11.61
C LEU A 42 22.16 -3.86 -11.16
N ARG A 43 23.33 -4.37 -11.58
CA ARG A 43 23.93 -5.60 -11.03
C ARG A 43 24.60 -5.39 -9.67
N THR A 44 24.13 -4.40 -8.90
CA THR A 44 24.46 -4.37 -7.48
C THR A 44 23.76 -5.55 -6.82
N GLU A 45 24.57 -6.50 -6.40
CA GLU A 45 24.36 -7.77 -5.67
C GLU A 45 23.52 -7.62 -4.36
N GLY A 46 22.47 -6.80 -4.36
CA GLY A 46 21.69 -6.40 -3.18
C GLY A 46 20.19 -6.52 -3.35
N TRP A 47 19.70 -7.07 -4.48
CA TRP A 47 18.26 -7.33 -4.69
C TRP A 47 17.90 -8.82 -4.62
N THR A 48 18.90 -9.72 -4.61
CA THR A 48 18.74 -11.17 -4.54
C THR A 48 18.60 -11.71 -3.12
N ASP A 49 18.97 -10.94 -2.11
CA ASP A 49 18.87 -11.31 -0.69
C ASP A 49 17.64 -10.69 0.00
N ALA A 50 16.55 -10.59 -0.76
CA ALA A 50 15.26 -10.21 -0.20
C ALA A 50 14.65 -11.46 0.45
N GLU A 51 14.96 -11.71 1.73
CA GLU A 51 14.22 -12.67 2.53
C GLU A 51 12.76 -12.23 2.55
N LEU A 52 11.90 -12.98 1.84
CA LEU A 52 10.47 -12.74 1.87
C LEU A 52 10.02 -13.05 3.31
N PRO A 53 9.56 -12.06 4.10
CA PRO A 53 9.15 -12.33 5.46
C PRO A 53 8.04 -13.37 5.39
N GLU A 54 8.21 -14.48 6.10
CA GLU A 54 7.22 -15.55 6.14
C GLU A 54 5.90 -14.92 6.57
N GLN A 55 4.95 -14.82 5.62
CA GLN A 55 3.63 -14.25 5.89
C GLN A 55 2.88 -15.24 6.77
N THR A 56 3.16 -15.18 8.07
CA THR A 56 2.46 -15.96 9.08
C THR A 56 0.99 -15.61 8.99
N ARG A 57 0.19 -16.57 8.53
CA ARG A 57 -1.26 -16.38 8.39
C ARG A 57 -1.84 -16.11 9.77
N LYS A 58 -2.68 -15.09 9.87
CA LYS A 58 -3.42 -14.78 11.10
C LYS A 58 -4.22 -16.01 11.52
N LYS A 59 -4.11 -16.40 12.79
CA LYS A 59 -4.88 -17.50 13.36
C LYS A 59 -6.32 -17.05 13.59
N LEU A 60 -7.29 -17.81 13.08
CA LEU A 60 -8.69 -17.57 13.39
C LEU A 60 -8.96 -18.03 14.82
N ILE A 61 -9.39 -17.10 15.68
CA ILE A 61 -9.76 -17.39 17.07
C ILE A 61 -11.16 -16.83 17.36
N SER A 62 -11.88 -17.46 18.29
CA SER A 62 -13.11 -16.91 18.86
C SER A 62 -12.76 -16.10 20.11
N LEU A 63 -12.86 -14.78 20.03
CA LEU A 63 -12.61 -13.85 21.12
C LEU A 63 -13.86 -12.99 21.36
N ARG A 64 -14.20 -12.75 22.63
CA ARG A 64 -15.24 -11.78 23.00
C ARG A 64 -14.59 -10.42 23.27
N VAL A 65 -15.19 -9.37 22.72
CA VAL A 65 -14.75 -7.98 22.85
C VAL A 65 -15.94 -7.17 23.33
N ASP A 66 -15.71 -6.14 24.13
CA ASP A 66 -16.77 -5.23 24.56
C ASP A 66 -17.48 -4.60 23.35
N PRO A 67 -18.82 -4.44 23.43
CA PRO A 67 -19.62 -3.94 22.31
C PRO A 67 -19.21 -2.52 21.89
N GLU A 68 -18.94 -1.64 22.85
CA GLU A 68 -18.53 -0.25 22.57
C GLU A 68 -17.21 -0.17 21.80
N VAL A 69 -16.25 -1.02 22.16
CA VAL A 69 -14.96 -1.11 21.47
C VAL A 69 -15.17 -1.61 20.05
N LEU A 70 -16.01 -2.63 19.86
CA LEU A 70 -16.31 -3.17 18.54
C LEU A 70 -16.98 -2.12 17.65
N ASP A 71 -17.93 -1.37 18.19
CA ASP A 71 -18.67 -0.32 17.48
C ASP A 71 -17.75 0.85 17.10
N PHE A 72 -16.86 1.26 18.00
CA PHE A 72 -15.83 2.27 17.71
C PHE A 72 -14.97 1.91 16.49
N PHE A 73 -14.50 0.65 16.40
CA PHE A 73 -13.69 0.23 15.26
C PHE A 73 -14.52 0.06 13.98
N LYS A 74 -15.75 -0.46 14.09
CA LYS A 74 -16.67 -0.61 12.95
C LYS A 74 -17.07 0.74 12.33
N ALA A 75 -17.25 1.77 13.15
CA ALA A 75 -17.59 3.13 12.69
C ALA A 75 -16.54 3.72 11.73
N GLN A 76 -15.29 3.25 11.80
CA GLN A 76 -14.21 3.66 10.90
C GLN A 76 -14.26 2.99 9.51
N GLY A 77 -15.27 2.16 9.25
CA GLY A 77 -15.52 1.56 7.93
C GLY A 77 -14.76 0.24 7.67
N PRO A 78 -14.65 -0.17 6.39
CA PRO A 78 -14.01 -1.43 6.01
C PRO A 78 -12.58 -1.57 6.56
N GLY A 79 -12.17 -2.80 6.88
CA GLY A 79 -10.85 -3.08 7.46
C GLY A 79 -10.72 -2.81 8.95
N TYR A 80 -11.83 -2.62 9.68
CA TYR A 80 -11.82 -2.38 11.13
C TYR A 80 -11.06 -3.45 11.93
N GLN A 81 -11.13 -4.72 11.50
CA GLN A 81 -10.38 -5.81 12.14
C GLN A 81 -8.87 -5.64 11.98
N THR A 82 -8.40 -5.14 10.82
CA THR A 82 -6.98 -4.86 10.59
C THR A 82 -6.50 -3.73 11.50
N ARG A 83 -7.31 -2.67 11.66
CA ARG A 83 -7.01 -1.57 12.58
C ARG A 83 -7.00 -2.03 14.05
N MET A 84 -8.00 -2.79 14.46
CA MET A 84 -8.06 -3.39 15.80
C MET A 84 -6.82 -4.26 16.06
N ASN A 85 -6.42 -5.09 15.09
CA ASN A 85 -5.22 -5.91 15.21
C ASN A 85 -3.93 -5.07 15.35
N ALA A 86 -3.80 -3.96 14.60
CA ALA A 86 -2.64 -3.08 14.70
C ALA A 86 -2.49 -2.48 16.11
N VAL A 87 -3.61 -2.08 16.74
CA VAL A 87 -3.61 -1.58 18.12
C VAL A 87 -3.16 -2.66 19.11
N LEU A 88 -3.67 -3.89 18.96
CA LEU A 88 -3.25 -5.02 19.81
C LEU A 88 -1.75 -5.32 19.66
N THR A 89 -1.22 -5.26 18.43
CA THR A 89 0.22 -5.43 18.18
C THR A 89 1.04 -4.33 18.85
N ALA A 90 0.64 -3.07 18.72
CA ALA A 90 1.34 -1.95 19.34
C ALA A 90 1.37 -2.09 20.87
N TYR A 91 0.22 -2.43 21.49
CA TYR A 91 0.16 -2.68 22.92
C TYR A 91 1.08 -3.85 23.36
N MET A 92 1.10 -4.93 22.58
CA MET A 92 1.99 -6.07 22.84
C MET A 92 3.47 -5.68 22.80
N GLN A 93 3.89 -4.89 21.80
CA GLN A 93 5.28 -4.43 21.66
C GLN A 93 5.70 -3.59 22.87
N VAL A 94 4.90 -2.58 23.19
CA VAL A 94 5.10 -1.71 24.36
C VAL A 94 5.22 -2.57 25.63
N LYS A 95 4.26 -3.47 25.88
CA LYS A 95 4.29 -4.33 27.08
C LYS A 95 5.51 -5.26 27.12
N LYS A 96 5.96 -5.76 25.97
CA LYS A 96 7.14 -6.63 25.88
C LYS A 96 8.42 -5.89 26.27
N GLU A 97 8.56 -4.63 25.88
CA GLU A 97 9.71 -3.79 26.25
C GLU A 97 9.76 -3.52 27.75
N TYR A 98 8.63 -3.20 28.38
CA TYR A 98 8.56 -2.94 29.83
C TYR A 98 8.68 -4.20 30.70
N GLY A 99 8.21 -5.35 30.22
CA GLY A 99 8.28 -6.61 30.98
C GLY A 99 9.62 -7.35 30.86
N GLN A 100 10.54 -6.86 30.02
CA GLN A 100 11.88 -7.43 29.84
C GLN A 100 13.01 -6.52 30.38
N SER A 101 12.65 -5.42 31.05
CA SER A 101 13.58 -4.58 31.84
C SER A 101 13.49 -4.90 33.33
#